data_AF-A0A510JZ17-F1
#
_entry.id   AF-A0A510JZ17-F1
#
_cell.length_a   1.000
_cell.length_b   1.000
_cell.length_c   1.000
_cell.angle_alpha   90.00
_cell.angle_beta   90.00
_cell.angle_gamma   90.00
#
_symmetry.space_group_name_H-M   'P 1'
#
loop_
_entity.id
_entity.type
_entity.pdbx_description
1 polymer ?
#
loop_
_entity_poly.entity_id
_entity_poly.type
_entity_poly.pdbx_seq_one_letter_code
_entity_poly.pdbx_strand_id
1 'polypeptide(L)'
;MKIRNAKGRIDGNSGYTRTLGNEELGKLISKVQATVISNGTELERLIIERSEIIKDIDDFIDKATKGNIINGTYLCTKKIFKKSNKYTKGVEGIEPDLLIFIIENMRICKVIELKDGDTFDTKKVIGERQHLEEFSKNFGSKIPFVIEFYICSFNQEDKEAIKNGFKGAFEYENIMTGRELCQILGINYNEIIQIRKNDIEDNFNYLVEELLKIPEIMNEIKKILK
;
A
#
# COMPACT_ATOMS: atom_id res chain seq x y z
N MET A 1 4.27 -8.24 -8.37
CA MET A 1 3.63 -8.05 -9.71
C MET A 1 4.66 -8.16 -10.82
N LYS A 2 4.25 -8.66 -12.00
CA LYS A 2 5.16 -8.85 -13.15
C LYS A 2 4.90 -7.88 -14.31
N ILE A 3 5.95 -7.27 -14.87
CA ILE A 3 5.90 -6.31 -16.00
C ILE A 3 5.30 -6.96 -17.25
N ARG A 4 5.63 -8.23 -17.51
CA ARG A 4 5.09 -8.99 -18.65
C ARG A 4 3.56 -9.01 -18.67
N ASN A 5 2.91 -8.95 -17.51
CA ASN A 5 1.44 -8.96 -17.35
C ASN A 5 0.82 -7.56 -17.39
N ALA A 6 1.61 -6.50 -17.32
CA ALA A 6 1.12 -5.13 -17.37
C ALA A 6 0.73 -4.75 -18.81
N LYS A 7 -0.38 -4.01 -18.96
CA LYS A 7 -0.81 -3.52 -20.29
C LYS A 7 0.00 -2.31 -20.75
N GLY A 8 0.39 -1.41 -19.84
CA GLY A 8 0.96 -0.12 -20.19
C GLY A 8 -0.02 0.77 -20.95
N ARG A 9 0.47 1.86 -21.56
CA ARG A 9 -0.31 2.71 -22.48
C ARG A 9 -0.26 2.15 -23.90
N ILE A 10 -1.41 2.15 -24.56
CA ILE A 10 -1.58 1.58 -25.92
C ILE A 10 -1.82 2.63 -27.01
N ASP A 11 -2.08 3.88 -26.63
CA ASP A 11 -2.57 4.95 -27.50
C ASP A 11 -1.46 5.71 -28.26
N GLY A 12 -0.19 5.32 -28.09
CA GLY A 12 0.98 5.99 -28.70
C GLY A 12 1.27 7.40 -28.16
N ASN A 13 0.28 8.04 -27.52
CA ASN A 13 0.35 9.41 -26.99
C ASN A 13 0.86 9.46 -25.53
N SER A 14 1.84 8.62 -25.21
CA SER A 14 2.43 8.60 -23.88
C SER A 14 3.46 9.72 -23.72
N GLY A 15 3.54 10.30 -22.51
CA GLY A 15 4.62 11.22 -22.18
C GLY A 15 6.01 10.59 -22.38
N TYR A 16 6.14 9.29 -22.10
CA TYR A 16 7.37 8.51 -22.28
C TYR A 16 7.82 8.51 -23.75
N THR A 17 6.90 8.30 -24.69
CA THR A 17 7.19 8.34 -26.13
C THR A 17 7.71 9.72 -26.55
N ARG A 18 7.08 10.80 -26.07
CA ARG A 18 7.52 12.18 -26.37
C ARG A 18 8.88 12.51 -25.76
N THR A 19 9.20 11.96 -24.59
CA THR A 19 10.49 12.16 -23.93
C THR A 19 11.62 11.38 -24.62
N LEU A 20 11.35 10.15 -25.07
CA LEU A 20 12.39 9.24 -25.57
C LEU A 20 12.49 9.22 -27.10
N GLY A 21 11.49 9.77 -27.81
CA GLY A 21 11.45 9.76 -29.27
C GLY A 21 11.27 8.38 -29.90
N ASN A 22 10.91 7.37 -29.09
CA ASN A 22 10.74 5.98 -29.54
C ASN A 22 9.47 5.38 -28.92
N GLU A 23 8.57 4.89 -29.77
CA GLU A 23 7.26 4.39 -29.35
C GLU A 23 7.34 3.06 -28.60
N GLU A 24 8.16 2.12 -29.06
CA GLU A 24 8.33 0.81 -28.42
C GLU A 24 8.93 0.95 -27.02
N LEU A 25 9.96 1.78 -26.90
CA LEU A 25 10.58 2.10 -25.61
C LEU A 25 9.59 2.83 -24.70
N GLY A 26 8.85 3.81 -25.23
CA GLY A 26 7.80 4.52 -24.48
C GLY A 26 6.73 3.56 -23.93
N LYS A 27 6.30 2.59 -24.74
CA LYS A 27 5.38 1.52 -24.33
C LYS A 27 5.98 0.64 -23.23
N LEU A 28 7.22 0.21 -23.37
CA LEU A 28 7.91 -0.62 -22.37
C LEU A 28 8.03 0.11 -21.02
N ILE A 29 8.46 1.37 -21.01
CA ILE A 29 8.53 2.19 -19.79
C ILE A 29 7.14 2.39 -19.17
N SER A 30 6.10 2.55 -20.00
CA SER A 30 4.72 2.66 -19.48
C SER A 30 4.25 1.37 -18.79
N LYS A 31 4.71 0.18 -19.23
CA LYS A 31 4.44 -1.10 -18.55
C LYS A 31 5.15 -1.17 -17.21
N VAL A 32 6.40 -0.69 -17.12
CA VAL A 32 7.13 -0.57 -15.86
C VAL A 32 6.35 0.30 -14.88
N GLN A 33 5.93 1.49 -15.29
CA GLN A 33 5.13 2.39 -14.45
C GLN A 33 3.82 1.72 -13.97
N ALA A 34 3.08 1.08 -14.89
CA ALA A 34 1.84 0.38 -14.54
C ALA A 34 2.08 -0.74 -13.51
N THR A 35 3.23 -1.42 -13.60
CA THR A 35 3.64 -2.45 -12.63
C THR A 35 3.96 -1.83 -11.27
N VAL A 36 4.70 -0.72 -11.23
CA VAL A 36 5.00 0.02 -9.99
C VAL A 36 3.71 0.44 -9.27
N ILE A 37 2.72 0.96 -10.01
CA ILE A 37 1.41 1.32 -9.44
C ILE A 37 0.71 0.08 -8.87
N SER A 38 0.74 -1.03 -9.60
CA SER A 38 0.06 -2.26 -9.20
C SER A 38 0.72 -2.97 -8.01
N ASN A 39 1.99 -2.69 -7.71
CA ASN A 39 2.68 -3.24 -6.55
C ASN A 39 1.98 -2.87 -5.24
N GLY A 40 1.39 -1.67 -5.13
CA GLY A 40 0.62 -1.28 -3.95
C GLY A 40 -0.59 -2.19 -3.72
N THR A 41 -1.38 -2.41 -4.77
CA THR A 41 -2.55 -3.32 -4.71
C THR A 41 -2.16 -4.77 -4.45
N GLU A 42 -1.03 -5.22 -5.00
CA GLU A 42 -0.51 -6.55 -4.70
C GLU A 42 -0.11 -6.68 -3.23
N LEU A 43 0.60 -5.69 -2.68
CA LEU A 43 1.00 -5.69 -1.28
C LEU A 43 -0.22 -5.80 -0.36
N GLU A 44 -1.26 -5.00 -0.60
CA GLU A 44 -2.53 -5.10 0.12
C GLU A 44 -3.09 -6.53 0.05
N ARG A 45 -3.14 -7.13 -1.15
CA ARG A 45 -3.62 -8.50 -1.34
C ARG A 45 -2.80 -9.51 -0.55
N LEU A 46 -1.46 -9.41 -0.57
CA LEU A 46 -0.57 -10.32 0.17
C LEU A 46 -0.78 -10.24 1.68
N ILE A 47 -1.05 -9.05 2.21
CA ILE A 47 -1.39 -8.85 3.63
C ILE A 47 -2.77 -9.45 3.94
N ILE A 48 -3.77 -9.14 3.12
CA ILE A 48 -5.17 -9.60 3.30
C ILE A 48 -5.26 -11.12 3.30
N GLU A 49 -4.60 -11.80 2.35
CA GLU A 49 -4.61 -13.26 2.22
C GLU A 49 -4.00 -13.99 3.41
N ARG A 50 -3.21 -13.29 4.24
CA ARG A 50 -2.52 -13.85 5.42
C ARG A 50 -3.15 -13.42 6.75
N SER A 51 -4.12 -12.51 6.72
CA SER A 51 -4.70 -11.93 7.93
C SER A 51 -6.06 -12.54 8.25
N GLU A 52 -6.48 -12.48 9.51
CA GLU A 52 -7.85 -12.81 9.92
C GLU A 52 -8.79 -11.66 9.52
N ILE A 53 -9.65 -11.87 8.52
CA ILE A 53 -10.45 -10.81 7.90
C ILE A 53 -11.84 -10.68 8.53
N ILE A 54 -12.21 -9.46 8.91
CA ILE A 54 -13.59 -9.09 9.28
C ILE A 54 -14.46 -9.16 8.03
N LYS A 55 -15.53 -9.95 8.06
CA LYS A 55 -16.47 -10.08 6.93
C LYS A 55 -17.55 -8.99 6.92
N ASP A 56 -18.00 -8.60 8.11
CA ASP A 56 -19.01 -7.58 8.35
C ASP A 56 -18.58 -6.75 9.57
N ILE A 57 -18.27 -5.48 9.33
CA ILE A 57 -17.79 -4.56 10.37
C ILE A 57 -18.93 -4.10 11.30
N ASP A 58 -20.17 -4.07 10.82
CA ASP A 58 -21.32 -3.65 11.63
C ASP A 58 -21.60 -4.71 12.70
N ASP A 59 -21.63 -5.98 12.30
CA ASP A 59 -21.78 -7.11 13.24
C ASP A 59 -20.57 -7.25 14.17
N PHE A 60 -19.35 -7.06 13.66
CA PHE A 60 -18.13 -7.14 14.47
C PHE A 60 -18.11 -6.12 15.61
N ILE A 61 -18.42 -4.86 15.32
CA ILE A 61 -18.43 -3.79 16.34
C ILE A 61 -19.63 -3.98 17.30
N ASP A 62 -20.79 -4.43 16.82
CA ASP A 62 -21.93 -4.74 17.68
C ASP A 62 -21.58 -5.86 18.69
N LYS A 63 -20.90 -6.92 18.24
CA LYS A 63 -20.41 -8.01 19.10
C LYS A 63 -19.40 -7.51 20.13
N ALA A 64 -18.45 -6.68 19.71
CA ALA A 64 -17.50 -6.05 20.62
C ALA A 64 -18.24 -5.23 21.69
N THR A 65 -19.19 -4.38 21.29
CA THR A 65 -19.98 -3.54 22.20
C THR A 65 -20.72 -4.38 23.26
N LYS A 66 -21.26 -5.54 22.86
CA LYS A 66 -21.97 -6.47 23.75
C LYS A 66 -21.05 -7.36 24.60
N GLY A 67 -19.73 -7.29 24.42
CA GLY A 67 -18.77 -8.15 25.11
C GLY A 67 -18.67 -9.58 24.56
N ASN A 68 -19.26 -9.84 23.39
CA ASN A 68 -19.34 -11.17 22.78
C ASN A 68 -18.30 -11.33 21.65
N ILE A 69 -17.03 -11.09 21.97
CA ILE A 69 -15.96 -11.14 20.98
C ILE A 69 -14.73 -11.86 21.51
N ILE A 70 -14.07 -12.62 20.64
CA ILE A 70 -12.93 -13.46 21.00
C ILE A 70 -11.66 -12.61 20.87
N ASN A 71 -10.74 -12.78 21.81
CA ASN A 71 -9.43 -12.13 21.77
C ASN A 71 -8.68 -12.48 20.48
N GLY A 72 -7.98 -11.50 19.91
CA GLY A 72 -7.22 -11.67 18.67
C GLY A 72 -7.04 -10.36 17.91
N THR A 73 -6.35 -10.47 16.78
CA THR A 73 -6.15 -9.37 15.83
C THR A 73 -6.95 -9.64 14.57
N TYR A 74 -7.75 -8.66 14.17
CA TYR A 74 -8.66 -8.76 13.02
C TYR A 74 -8.45 -7.58 12.07
N LEU A 75 -8.43 -7.86 10.77
CA LEU A 75 -8.23 -6.87 9.72
C LEU A 75 -9.54 -6.57 8.99
N CYS A 76 -9.89 -5.29 8.90
CA CYS A 76 -10.93 -4.78 8.02
C CYS A 76 -10.31 -3.91 6.92
N THR A 77 -10.58 -4.25 5.66
CA THR A 77 -10.11 -3.47 4.51
C THR A 77 -11.03 -2.28 4.25
N LYS A 78 -10.51 -1.26 3.55
CA LYS A 78 -11.31 -0.16 2.98
C LYS A 78 -12.59 -0.63 2.28
N LYS A 79 -12.48 -1.70 1.48
CA LYS A 79 -13.60 -2.28 0.72
C LYS A 79 -14.68 -2.88 1.61
N ILE A 80 -14.29 -3.49 2.74
CA ILE A 80 -15.24 -4.03 3.72
C ILE A 80 -15.88 -2.87 4.50
N PHE A 81 -15.07 -1.92 4.97
CA PHE A 81 -15.56 -0.75 5.71
C PHE A 81 -16.61 0.03 4.92
N LYS A 82 -16.39 0.26 3.62
CA LYS A 82 -17.34 0.97 2.73
C LYS A 82 -18.72 0.32 2.61
N LYS A 83 -18.86 -0.95 3.01
CA LYS A 83 -20.16 -1.64 3.02
C LYS A 83 -20.95 -1.42 4.31
N SER A 84 -20.33 -0.84 5.33
CA SER A 84 -21.00 -0.50 6.58
C SER A 84 -22.12 0.51 6.33
N ASN A 85 -23.28 0.26 6.90
CA ASN A 85 -24.40 1.19 6.88
C ASN A 85 -24.40 2.14 8.09
N LYS A 86 -23.62 1.80 9.13
CA LYS A 86 -23.60 2.53 10.40
C LYS A 86 -22.43 3.51 10.52
N TYR A 87 -21.27 3.12 10.02
CA TYR A 87 -20.00 3.76 10.38
C TYR A 87 -19.36 4.59 9.25
N THR A 88 -19.85 4.47 8.02
CA THR A 88 -19.35 5.24 6.86
C THR A 88 -19.74 6.72 6.90
N LYS A 89 -20.87 7.05 7.53
CA LYS A 89 -21.39 8.42 7.56
C LYS A 89 -20.46 9.39 8.31
N GLY A 90 -20.02 10.46 7.66
CA GLY A 90 -19.10 11.47 8.19
C GLY A 90 -17.61 11.13 8.04
N VAL A 91 -17.28 10.09 7.28
CA VAL A 91 -15.90 9.70 6.92
C VAL A 91 -15.78 9.28 5.45
N GLU A 92 -16.78 9.60 4.63
CA GLU A 92 -16.80 9.26 3.21
C GLU A 92 -15.65 9.96 2.47
N GLY A 93 -14.91 9.18 1.68
CA GLY A 93 -13.79 9.68 0.87
C GLY A 93 -12.45 9.76 1.61
N ILE A 94 -12.44 9.67 2.94
CA ILE A 94 -11.23 9.70 3.78
C ILE A 94 -10.95 8.34 4.44
N GLU A 95 -11.52 7.26 3.92
CA GLU A 95 -11.38 5.94 4.52
C GLU A 95 -9.93 5.42 4.37
N PRO A 96 -9.33 4.88 5.45
CA PRO A 96 -7.97 4.33 5.43
C PRO A 96 -7.92 3.05 4.60
N ASP A 97 -6.72 2.61 4.25
CA ASP A 97 -6.52 1.34 3.55
C ASP A 97 -6.87 0.15 4.45
N LEU A 98 -6.42 0.18 5.70
CA LEU A 98 -6.61 -0.89 6.68
C LEU A 98 -7.11 -0.36 8.03
N LEU A 99 -8.01 -1.11 8.65
CA LEU A 99 -8.38 -1.01 10.05
C LEU A 99 -8.00 -2.30 10.75
N ILE A 100 -7.21 -2.23 11.82
CA ILE A 100 -6.77 -3.39 12.58
C ILE A 100 -7.36 -3.32 13.97
N PHE A 101 -8.22 -4.27 14.31
CA PHE A 101 -8.85 -4.39 15.61
C PHE A 101 -8.09 -5.41 16.46
N ILE A 102 -7.54 -4.96 17.58
CA ILE A 102 -6.84 -5.79 18.55
C ILE A 102 -7.73 -5.91 19.78
N ILE A 103 -8.03 -7.15 20.17
CA ILE A 103 -8.94 -7.47 21.26
C ILE A 103 -8.16 -8.27 22.29
N GLU A 104 -7.79 -7.59 23.37
CA GLU A 104 -7.11 -8.16 24.54
C GLU A 104 -7.70 -7.54 25.82
N ASN A 105 -6.85 -7.18 26.79
CA ASN A 105 -7.26 -6.44 27.99
C ASN A 105 -7.85 -5.06 27.65
N MET A 106 -7.33 -4.44 26.60
CA MET A 106 -7.89 -3.23 25.99
C MET A 106 -8.30 -3.53 24.55
N ARG A 107 -9.26 -2.76 24.06
CA ARG A 107 -9.72 -2.83 22.67
C ARG A 107 -9.14 -1.66 21.90
N ILE A 108 -8.28 -1.95 20.93
CA ILE A 108 -7.59 -0.95 20.13
C ILE A 108 -8.02 -1.13 18.68
N CYS A 109 -8.28 -0.03 17.98
CA CYS A 109 -8.46 0.00 16.54
C CYS A 109 -7.37 0.88 15.95
N LYS A 110 -6.43 0.26 15.22
CA LYS A 110 -5.38 0.97 14.49
C LYS A 110 -5.88 1.33 13.09
N VAL A 111 -5.84 2.61 12.77
CA VAL A 111 -6.20 3.21 11.48
C VAL A 111 -4.93 3.37 10.66
N ILE A 112 -4.79 2.63 9.56
CA ILE A 112 -3.53 2.54 8.82
C ILE A 112 -3.72 3.02 7.38
N GLU A 113 -2.93 4.02 6.99
CA GLU A 113 -2.64 4.30 5.59
C GLU A 113 -1.41 3.48 5.17
N LEU A 114 -1.52 2.69 4.11
CA LEU A 114 -0.45 1.77 3.69
C LEU A 114 0.26 2.30 2.45
N LYS A 115 1.58 2.42 2.55
CA LYS A 115 2.46 2.78 1.45
C LYS A 115 3.49 1.71 1.17
N ASP A 116 3.78 1.52 -0.11
CA ASP A 116 4.78 0.56 -0.55
C ASP A 116 6.21 1.04 -0.24
N GLY A 117 6.46 2.35 -0.32
CA GLY A 117 7.74 3.01 -0.01
C GLY A 117 7.55 4.24 0.87
N ASP A 118 8.55 5.12 0.92
CA ASP A 118 8.67 6.23 1.88
C ASP A 118 8.79 7.64 1.25
N THR A 119 9.02 7.76 -0.06
CA THR A 119 9.23 9.06 -0.72
C THR A 119 7.93 9.64 -1.32
N PHE A 120 7.44 10.76 -0.78
CA PHE A 120 6.14 11.34 -1.18
C PHE A 120 6.13 12.86 -1.45
N ASP A 121 5.20 13.29 -2.31
CA ASP A 121 4.93 14.70 -2.58
C ASP A 121 4.33 15.40 -1.34
N THR A 122 4.75 16.63 -1.02
CA THR A 122 4.39 17.27 0.27
C THR A 122 2.91 17.62 0.36
N LYS A 123 2.25 17.97 -0.76
CA LYS A 123 0.81 18.28 -0.72
C LYS A 123 0.00 17.02 -0.43
N LYS A 124 0.45 15.90 -0.98
CA LYS A 124 -0.18 14.60 -0.75
C LYS A 124 -0.06 14.18 0.72
N VAL A 125 1.12 14.35 1.31
CA VAL A 125 1.41 13.97 2.70
C VAL A 125 0.55 14.74 3.72
N ILE A 126 0.39 16.06 3.55
CA ILE A 126 -0.43 16.87 4.47
C ILE A 126 -1.90 16.41 4.44
N GLY A 127 -2.44 16.17 3.23
CA GLY A 127 -3.81 15.66 3.07
C GLY A 127 -4.00 14.28 3.69
N GLU A 128 -3.04 13.37 3.51
CA GLU A 128 -3.08 12.02 4.11
C GLU A 128 -3.12 12.07 5.64
N ARG A 129 -2.32 12.94 6.26
CA ARG A 129 -2.40 13.15 7.72
C ARG A 129 -3.77 13.66 8.15
N GLN A 130 -4.28 14.70 7.50
CA GLN A 130 -5.57 15.30 7.85
C GLN A 130 -6.71 14.28 7.75
N HIS A 131 -6.70 13.45 6.69
CA HIS A 131 -7.66 12.37 6.53
C HIS A 131 -7.58 11.35 7.66
N LEU A 132 -6.37 10.91 8.05
CA LEU A 132 -6.21 9.97 9.16
C LEU A 132 -6.70 10.54 10.50
N GLU A 133 -6.41 11.80 10.80
CA GLU A 133 -6.87 12.46 12.02
C GLU A 133 -8.40 12.62 12.04
N GLU A 134 -8.98 13.10 10.94
CA GLU A 134 -10.42 13.29 10.81
C GLU A 134 -11.16 11.95 10.89
N PHE A 135 -10.69 10.93 10.15
CA PHE A 135 -11.24 9.59 10.21
C PHE A 135 -11.17 9.05 11.64
N SER A 136 -10.01 9.13 12.28
CA SER A 136 -9.80 8.62 13.64
C SER A 136 -10.74 9.25 14.66
N LYS A 137 -10.95 10.57 14.56
CA LYS A 137 -11.88 11.30 15.42
C LYS A 137 -13.35 10.90 15.16
N ASN A 138 -13.77 10.94 13.89
CA ASN A 138 -15.18 10.77 13.52
C ASN A 138 -15.64 9.31 13.62
N PHE A 139 -14.76 8.34 13.33
CA PHE A 139 -15.04 6.92 13.50
C PHE A 139 -14.84 6.49 14.96
N GLY A 140 -13.76 6.95 15.60
CA GLY A 140 -13.44 6.60 16.99
C GLY A 140 -14.52 6.97 18.00
N SER A 141 -15.17 8.11 17.80
CA SER A 141 -16.29 8.54 18.65
C SER A 141 -17.53 7.63 18.58
N LYS A 142 -17.57 6.65 17.66
CA LYS A 142 -18.72 5.78 17.41
C LYS A 142 -18.51 4.32 17.83
N ILE A 143 -17.33 3.96 18.30
CA ILE A 143 -16.96 2.56 18.55
C ILE A 143 -16.34 2.37 19.94
N PRO A 144 -16.47 1.18 20.56
CA PRO A 144 -15.93 0.92 21.89
C PRO A 144 -14.44 0.52 21.84
N PHE A 145 -13.63 1.28 21.11
CA PHE A 145 -12.19 1.03 20.91
C PHE A 145 -11.40 2.32 21.10
N VAL A 146 -10.19 2.19 21.65
CA VAL A 146 -9.17 3.24 21.59
C VAL A 146 -8.67 3.32 20.15
N ILE A 147 -8.66 4.52 19.57
CA ILE A 147 -8.14 4.73 18.21
C ILE A 147 -6.69 5.17 18.26
N GLU A 148 -5.88 4.55 17.42
CA GLU A 148 -4.53 4.99 17.09
C GLU A 148 -4.42 5.05 15.56
N PHE A 149 -3.69 6.00 15.01
CA PHE A 149 -3.47 6.05 13.56
C PHE A 149 -1.98 5.99 13.22
N TYR A 150 -1.71 5.42 12.05
CA TYR A 150 -0.37 5.25 11.56
C TYR A 150 -0.29 5.42 10.04
N ILE A 151 0.83 5.98 9.60
CA ILE A 151 1.32 5.81 8.24
C ILE A 151 2.28 4.63 8.23
N CYS A 152 2.04 3.65 7.36
CA CYS A 152 2.91 2.49 7.22
C CYS A 152 3.71 2.56 5.92
N SER A 153 5.04 2.56 5.98
CA SER A 153 5.91 2.38 4.81
C SER A 153 6.47 0.96 4.81
N PHE A 154 5.92 0.09 3.97
CA PHE A 154 6.12 -1.35 4.13
C PHE A 154 7.55 -1.83 3.88
N ASN A 155 8.22 -1.27 2.87
CA ASN A 155 9.58 -1.66 2.49
C ASN A 155 10.69 -0.78 3.10
N GLN A 156 10.34 0.18 3.97
CA GLN A 156 11.32 1.01 4.67
C GLN A 156 11.41 0.57 6.14
N GLU A 157 12.58 0.17 6.59
CA GLU A 157 12.82 -0.27 7.97
C GLU A 157 13.31 0.87 8.88
N ASP A 158 13.85 1.95 8.31
CA ASP A 158 14.29 3.12 9.06
C ASP A 158 13.15 4.14 9.21
N LYS A 159 12.62 4.28 10.43
CA LYS A 159 11.56 5.25 10.74
C LYS A 159 11.98 6.71 10.55
N GLU A 160 13.27 7.04 10.69
CA GLU A 160 13.75 8.41 10.40
C GLU A 160 13.72 8.67 8.90
N ALA A 161 14.09 7.68 8.08
CA ALA A 161 13.94 7.76 6.62
C ALA A 161 12.47 7.94 6.22
N ILE A 162 11.54 7.22 6.87
CA ILE A 162 10.10 7.43 6.68
C ILE A 162 9.72 8.86 7.08
N LYS A 163 10.08 9.31 8.29
CA LYS A 163 9.77 10.66 8.77
C LYS A 163 10.23 11.73 7.77
N ASN A 164 11.45 11.59 7.26
CA ASN A 164 12.02 12.51 6.28
C ASN A 164 11.34 12.44 4.91
N GLY A 165 11.01 11.24 4.43
CA GLY A 165 10.25 11.03 3.20
C GLY A 165 8.84 11.62 3.24
N PHE A 166 8.23 11.65 4.44
CA PHE A 166 6.99 12.37 4.76
C PHE A 166 7.22 13.80 5.27
N LYS A 167 8.43 14.34 5.13
CA LYS A 167 8.77 15.75 5.43
C LYS A 167 8.38 16.19 6.84
N GLY A 168 8.49 15.27 7.80
CA GLY A 168 8.17 15.51 9.21
C GLY A 168 6.68 15.67 9.50
N ALA A 169 5.78 15.37 8.55
CA ALA A 169 4.34 15.52 8.79
C ALA A 169 3.78 14.54 9.83
N PHE A 170 4.42 13.38 9.99
CA PHE A 170 4.07 12.37 10.98
C PHE A 170 5.14 12.31 12.08
N GLU A 171 4.69 12.19 13.32
CA GLU A 171 5.59 11.93 14.44
C GLU A 171 5.97 10.44 14.50
N TYR A 172 7.04 10.13 15.24
CA TYR A 172 7.58 8.78 15.34
C TYR A 172 6.55 7.75 15.81
N GLU A 173 5.67 8.17 16.72
CA GLU A 173 4.61 7.36 17.30
C GLU A 173 3.52 7.02 16.28
N ASN A 174 3.39 7.81 15.20
CA ASN A 174 2.45 7.59 14.10
C ASN A 174 3.10 6.92 12.89
N ILE A 175 4.38 6.55 12.96
CA ILE A 175 5.10 5.87 11.88
C ILE A 175 5.22 4.38 12.17
N MET A 176 4.90 3.57 11.16
CA MET A 176 4.98 2.11 11.22
C MET A 176 5.79 1.55 10.04
N THR A 177 6.66 0.61 10.31
CA THR A 177 7.37 -0.18 9.29
C THR A 177 6.50 -1.37 8.85
N GLY A 178 6.78 -1.97 7.69
CA GLY A 178 6.10 -3.19 7.27
C GLY A 178 6.31 -4.37 8.22
N ARG A 179 7.47 -4.42 8.88
CA ARG A 179 7.79 -5.45 9.89
C ARG A 179 6.91 -5.33 11.13
N GLU A 180 6.73 -4.13 11.65
CA GLU A 180 5.82 -3.86 12.78
C GLU A 180 4.37 -4.16 12.41
N LEU A 181 3.92 -3.76 11.22
CA LEU A 181 2.59 -4.09 10.71
C LEU A 181 2.36 -5.61 10.69
N CYS A 182 3.34 -6.36 10.15
CA CYS A 182 3.25 -7.81 10.08
C CYS A 182 3.26 -8.47 11.47
N GLN A 183 4.05 -7.93 12.40
CA GLN A 183 4.08 -8.39 13.79
C GLN A 183 2.72 -8.20 14.47
N ILE A 184 2.07 -7.06 14.29
CA ILE A 184 0.73 -6.78 14.83
C ILE A 184 -0.30 -7.76 14.27
N LEU A 185 -0.26 -8.02 12.95
CA LEU A 185 -1.18 -8.92 12.27
C LEU A 185 -0.87 -10.40 12.50
N GLY A 186 0.29 -10.74 13.09
CA GLY A 186 0.73 -12.13 13.25
C GLY A 186 1.12 -12.82 11.94
N ILE A 187 1.54 -12.07 10.92
CA ILE A 187 1.88 -12.60 9.59
C ILE A 187 3.39 -12.56 9.32
N ASN A 188 3.88 -13.38 8.37
CA ASN A 188 5.30 -13.48 8.07
C ASN A 188 5.77 -12.41 7.06
N TYR A 189 6.43 -11.36 7.57
CA TYR A 189 7.03 -10.31 6.74
C TYR A 189 8.02 -10.87 5.70
N ASN A 190 8.91 -11.78 6.10
CA ASN A 190 9.97 -12.29 5.23
C ASN A 190 9.40 -13.12 4.07
N GLU A 191 8.29 -13.81 4.29
CA GLU A 191 7.57 -14.54 3.22
C GLU A 191 7.06 -13.57 2.14
N ILE A 192 6.44 -12.45 2.54
CA ILE A 192 5.95 -11.42 1.62
C ILE A 192 7.12 -10.83 0.80
N ILE A 193 8.23 -10.50 1.48
CA ILE A 193 9.43 -9.99 0.81
C ILE A 193 10.00 -11.02 -0.16
N GLN A 194 10.02 -12.30 0.20
CA GLN A 194 10.56 -13.34 -0.67
C GLN A 194 9.72 -13.54 -1.94
N ILE A 195 8.39 -13.50 -1.83
CA ILE A 195 7.49 -13.55 -2.99
C ILE A 195 7.81 -12.41 -3.95
N ARG A 196 7.96 -11.19 -3.43
CA ARG A 196 8.26 -10.00 -4.25
C ARG A 196 9.67 -10.03 -4.84
N LYS A 197 10.66 -10.61 -4.15
CA LYS A 197 12.02 -10.82 -4.70
C LYS A 197 12.00 -11.68 -5.96
N ASN A 198 11.21 -12.74 -5.99
CA ASN A 198 11.08 -13.60 -7.17
C ASN A 198 10.49 -12.81 -8.36
N ASP A 199 9.55 -11.90 -8.10
CA ASP A 199 8.99 -11.03 -9.13
C ASP A 199 10.00 -9.96 -9.61
N ILE A 200 10.89 -9.47 -8.73
CA ILE A 200 11.94 -8.52 -9.11
C ILE A 200 12.89 -9.14 -10.14
N GLU A 201 13.30 -10.39 -9.95
CA GLU A 201 14.18 -11.09 -10.89
C GLU A 201 13.50 -11.29 -12.25
N ASP A 202 12.24 -11.76 -12.26
CA ASP A 202 11.44 -11.90 -13.47
C ASP A 202 11.29 -10.58 -14.23
N ASN A 203 11.04 -9.50 -13.48
CA ASN A 203 10.88 -8.15 -14.01
C ASN A 203 12.16 -7.61 -14.63
N PHE A 204 13.30 -7.80 -13.97
CA PHE A 204 14.59 -7.36 -14.49
C PHE A 204 14.93 -8.09 -15.79
N ASN A 205 14.81 -9.42 -15.79
CA ASN A 205 15.09 -10.23 -16.97
C ASN A 205 14.17 -9.85 -18.14
N TYR A 206 12.87 -9.72 -17.89
CA TYR A 206 11.90 -9.28 -18.90
C TYR A 206 12.25 -7.89 -19.45
N LEU A 207 12.60 -6.92 -18.59
CA LEU A 207 12.95 -5.57 -19.02
C LEU A 207 14.18 -5.59 -19.96
N VAL A 208 15.23 -6.32 -19.60
CA VAL A 208 16.44 -6.45 -20.41
C VAL A 208 16.12 -7.11 -21.75
N GLU A 209 15.40 -8.23 -21.74
CA GLU A 209 14.99 -8.93 -22.97
C GLU A 209 14.21 -8.03 -23.93
N GLU A 210 13.26 -7.25 -23.42
CA GLU A 210 12.45 -6.35 -24.25
C GLU A 210 13.24 -5.15 -24.74
N LEU A 211 14.16 -4.60 -23.94
CA LEU A 211 15.06 -3.53 -24.38
C LEU A 211 15.95 -3.97 -25.55
N LEU A 212 16.48 -5.19 -25.49
CA LEU A 212 17.35 -5.74 -26.54
C LEU A 212 16.60 -6.04 -27.85
N LYS A 213 15.27 -6.13 -27.82
CA LYS A 213 14.44 -6.27 -29.03
C LYS A 213 14.28 -4.96 -29.79
N ILE A 214 14.51 -3.81 -29.15
CA ILE A 214 14.36 -2.49 -29.76
C ILE A 214 15.64 -2.17 -30.57
N PRO A 215 15.56 -2.03 -31.93
CA PRO A 215 16.74 -1.89 -32.78
C PRO A 215 17.62 -0.69 -32.43
N GLU A 216 17.02 0.46 -32.12
CA GLU A 216 17.73 1.68 -31.75
C GLU A 216 18.57 1.48 -30.48
N ILE A 217 18.01 0.81 -29.47
CA ILE A 217 18.71 0.53 -28.21
C ILE A 217 19.88 -0.42 -28.43
N MET A 218 19.66 -1.49 -29.19
CA MET A 218 20.73 -2.44 -29.53
C MET A 218 21.89 -1.75 -30.29
N ASN A 219 21.56 -0.83 -31.20
CA ASN A 219 22.56 -0.08 -31.94
C ASN A 219 23.37 0.86 -31.03
N GLU A 220 22.74 1.55 -30.08
CA GLU A 220 23.44 2.39 -29.11
C GLU A 220 24.33 1.57 -28.17
N ILE A 221 23.85 0.43 -27.65
CA ILE A 221 24.66 -0.48 -26.82
C ILE A 221 25.91 -0.94 -27.59
N LYS A 222 25.77 -1.33 -28.87
CA LYS A 222 26.90 -1.72 -29.72
C LYS A 222 27.90 -0.59 -29.98
N LYS A 223 27.47 0.67 -29.93
CA LYS A 223 28.39 1.82 -30.04
C LYS A 223 29.17 2.03 -28.74
N ILE A 224 28.56 1.80 -27.59
CA ILE A 224 29.18 1.97 -26.27
C ILE A 224 30.19 0.86 -25.98
N LEU A 225 29.92 -0.38 -26.42
CA LEU A 225 30.78 -1.54 -26.18
C LEU A 225 31.95 -1.68 -27.17
N LYS A 226 32.07 -0.77 -28.13
CA LYS A 226 33.20 -0.69 -29.08
C LYS A 226 34.23 0.30 -28.58
#